data_AF-A0A4Y2N2V3-F1
#
_entry.id   AF-A0A4Y2N2V3-F1
#
_cell.length_a   1.000
_cell.length_b   1.000
_cell.length_c   1.000
_cell.angle_alpha   90.00
_cell.angle_beta   90.00
_cell.angle_gamma   90.00
#
_symmetry.space_group_name_H-M   'P 1'
#
loop_
_entity.id
_entity.type
_entity.pdbx_description
1 polymer ?
#
loop_
_entity_poly.entity_id
_entity_poly.type
_entity_poly.pdbx_seq_one_letter_code
_entity_poly.pdbx_strand_id
1 'polypeptide(L)'
;MFERLHLCLCETGSFVTDMHDTGRGRSVRTPQVVEDILQGVGDRPDISTREVSRAVNVPHSIVWRVLWDEGLYPYHVQKVQAFIPADYTPRVEFARWCLQQLAAQPDFTAHVLFTDESIFTRNGISNTHNLHVFF
;
A
#
# COMPACT_ATOMS: atom_id res chain seq x y z
N MET A 1 -32.35 -23.05 19.17
CA MET A 1 -31.54 -22.77 17.98
C MET A 1 -30.95 -24.04 17.36
N PHE A 2 -30.48 -25.02 18.16
CA PHE A 2 -29.84 -26.25 17.67
C PHE A 2 -30.79 -27.37 17.21
N GLU A 3 -32.07 -27.37 17.61
CA GLU A 3 -33.02 -28.45 17.24
C GLU A 3 -33.28 -28.53 15.73
N ARG A 4 -33.46 -27.38 15.05
CA ARG A 4 -33.67 -27.37 13.59
C ARG A 4 -32.44 -27.85 12.83
N LEU A 5 -31.24 -27.54 13.32
CA LEU A 5 -29.99 -28.00 12.73
C LEU A 5 -29.84 -29.52 12.85
N HIS A 6 -30.19 -30.07 14.02
CA HIS A 6 -30.17 -31.51 14.26
C HIS A 6 -31.16 -32.25 13.35
N LEU A 7 -32.39 -31.75 13.20
CA LEU A 7 -33.40 -32.34 12.31
C LEU A 7 -32.97 -32.35 10.84
N CYS A 8 -32.43 -31.25 10.31
CA CYS A 8 -31.94 -31.21 8.92
C CYS A 8 -30.79 -32.21 8.66
N LEU A 9 -29.89 -32.39 9.62
CA LEU A 9 -28.83 -33.39 9.55
C LEU A 9 -29.38 -34.82 9.49
N CYS A 10 -30.40 -35.13 10.29
CA CYS A 10 -31.00 -36.45 10.35
C CYS A 10 -31.86 -36.80 9.13
N GLU A 11 -32.57 -35.82 8.57
CA GLU A 11 -33.57 -36.09 7.52
C GLU A 11 -33.02 -35.97 6.10
N THR A 12 -32.21 -34.95 5.81
CA THR A 12 -31.75 -34.64 4.45
C THR A 12 -30.23 -34.61 4.29
N GLY A 13 -29.47 -34.63 5.39
CA GLY A 13 -27.99 -34.67 5.38
C GLY A 13 -27.34 -33.44 4.74
N SER A 14 -28.11 -32.36 4.55
CA SER A 14 -27.72 -31.18 3.78
C SER A 14 -28.12 -29.92 4.54
N PHE A 15 -27.20 -28.96 4.59
CA PHE A 15 -27.51 -27.61 5.06
C PHE A 15 -27.86 -26.77 3.83
N VAL A 16 -29.14 -26.71 3.47
CA VAL A 16 -29.58 -25.71 2.48
C VAL A 16 -29.54 -24.35 3.18
N THR A 17 -28.47 -23.60 2.96
CA THR A 17 -28.47 -22.17 3.25
C THR A 17 -29.37 -21.52 2.22
N ASP A 18 -30.61 -21.24 2.60
CA ASP A 18 -31.50 -20.39 1.81
C ASP A 18 -31.00 -18.94 1.94
N MET A 19 -29.85 -18.67 1.33
CA MET A 19 -29.38 -17.32 1.06
C MET A 19 -30.19 -16.80 -0.12
N HIS A 20 -31.46 -16.50 0.12
CA HIS A 20 -32.11 -15.46 -0.66
C HIS A 20 -31.20 -14.22 -0.62
N ASP A 21 -31.05 -13.53 -1.76
CA ASP A 21 -30.32 -12.28 -1.94
C ASP A 21 -30.84 -11.18 -0.99
N THR A 22 -30.60 -11.31 0.31
CA THR A 22 -30.95 -10.34 1.36
C THR A 22 -29.91 -9.24 1.47
N GLY A 23 -28.91 -9.24 0.60
CA GLY A 23 -27.96 -8.14 0.46
C GLY A 23 -28.65 -6.91 -0.13
N ARG A 24 -28.29 -5.72 0.38
CA ARG A 24 -28.63 -4.45 -0.29
C ARG A 24 -28.10 -4.52 -1.72
N GLY A 25 -29.00 -4.49 -2.71
CA GLY A 25 -28.64 -4.56 -4.12
C GLY A 25 -27.50 -3.60 -4.46
N ARG A 26 -26.51 -4.07 -5.22
CA ARG A 26 -25.34 -3.31 -5.67
C ARG A 26 -25.75 -2.25 -6.71
N SER A 27 -26.66 -1.33 -6.39
CA SER A 27 -27.15 -0.35 -7.37
C SER A 27 -26.06 0.63 -7.82
N VAL A 28 -25.00 0.80 -7.01
CA VAL A 28 -23.90 1.74 -7.26
C VAL A 28 -22.69 1.08 -7.91
N ARG A 29 -22.49 -0.24 -7.74
CA ARG A 29 -21.35 -0.98 -8.32
C ARG A 29 -21.80 -1.70 -9.59
N THR A 30 -22.15 -0.91 -10.59
CA THR A 30 -22.40 -1.42 -11.94
C THR A 30 -21.07 -1.79 -12.60
N PRO A 31 -21.06 -2.70 -13.59
CA PRO A 31 -19.83 -3.02 -14.33
C PRO A 31 -19.16 -1.78 -14.93
N GLN A 32 -19.96 -0.82 -15.42
CA GLN A 32 -19.45 0.44 -15.94
C GLN A 32 -18.67 1.25 -14.88
N VAL A 33 -19.22 1.39 -13.67
CA VAL A 33 -18.55 2.12 -12.59
C VAL A 33 -17.24 1.44 -12.18
N VAL A 34 -17.20 0.11 -12.19
CA VAL A 34 -15.96 -0.65 -11.92
C VAL A 34 -14.92 -0.33 -12.99
N GLU A 35 -15.30 -0.39 -14.27
CA GLU A 35 -14.42 -0.07 -15.39
C GLU A 35 -13.90 1.38 -15.30
N ASP A 36 -14.78 2.35 -15.04
CA ASP A 36 -14.40 3.76 -14.92
C ASP A 36 -13.38 3.99 -13.78
N ILE A 37 -13.54 3.27 -12.65
CA ILE A 37 -12.59 3.30 -11.53
C ILE A 37 -11.24 2.69 -11.94
N LEU A 38 -11.25 1.53 -12.59
CA LEU A 38 -10.03 0.82 -12.99
C LEU A 38 -9.28 1.57 -14.08
N GLN A 39 -9.98 2.15 -15.06
CA GLN A 39 -9.40 3.01 -16.07
C GLN A 39 -8.74 4.23 -15.44
N GLY A 40 -9.42 4.90 -14.49
CA GLY A 40 -8.88 6.06 -13.81
C GLY A 40 -7.59 5.77 -13.02
N VAL A 41 -7.50 4.60 -12.39
CA VAL A 41 -6.28 4.15 -11.69
C VAL A 41 -5.22 3.64 -12.68
N GLY A 42 -5.60 3.02 -13.79
CA GLY A 42 -4.69 2.60 -14.85
C GLY A 42 -3.99 3.78 -15.54
N ASP A 43 -4.74 4.86 -15.82
CA ASP A 43 -4.20 6.09 -16.43
C ASP A 43 -3.31 6.86 -15.46
N ARG A 44 -3.66 6.85 -14.17
CA ARG A 44 -2.93 7.53 -13.11
C ARG A 44 -2.88 6.68 -11.84
N PRO A 45 -1.87 5.83 -11.66
CA PRO A 45 -1.81 4.93 -10.51
C PRO A 45 -1.47 5.65 -9.20
N ASP A 46 -1.05 6.93 -9.26
CA ASP A 46 -0.79 7.78 -8.10
C ASP A 46 -2.03 8.56 -7.60
N ILE A 47 -3.17 8.40 -8.28
CA ILE A 47 -4.38 9.15 -8.00
C ILE A 47 -4.96 8.79 -6.63
N SER A 48 -5.44 9.78 -5.88
CA SER A 48 -6.10 9.47 -4.62
C SER A 48 -7.47 8.83 -4.88
N THR A 49 -7.84 7.86 -4.04
CA THR A 49 -9.18 7.25 -4.09
C THR A 49 -10.31 8.27 -3.93
N ARG A 50 -10.05 9.41 -3.29
CA ARG A 50 -11.01 10.53 -3.17
C ARG A 50 -11.17 11.31 -4.48
N GLU A 51 -10.12 11.45 -5.27
CA GLU A 51 -10.20 12.06 -6.60
C GLU A 51 -10.97 11.17 -7.56
N VAL A 52 -10.68 9.86 -7.58
CA VAL A 52 -11.47 8.88 -8.36
C VAL A 52 -12.94 8.91 -7.98
N SER A 53 -13.23 8.95 -6.68
CA SER A 53 -14.60 9.08 -6.15
C SER A 53 -15.33 10.31 -6.68
N ARG A 54 -14.65 11.46 -6.81
CA ARG A 54 -15.23 12.69 -7.37
C ARG A 54 -15.40 12.61 -8.88
N ALA A 55 -14.46 11.99 -9.59
CA ALA A 55 -14.50 11.84 -11.05
C ALA A 55 -15.64 10.91 -11.48
N VAL A 56 -15.80 9.77 -10.81
CA VAL A 56 -16.82 8.75 -11.13
C VAL A 56 -18.15 9.02 -10.40
N ASN A 57 -18.19 10.01 -9.50
CA ASN A 57 -19.36 10.38 -8.69
C ASN A 57 -19.93 9.22 -7.85
N VAL A 58 -19.05 8.50 -7.16
CA VAL A 58 -19.42 7.39 -6.27
C VAL A 58 -18.80 7.57 -4.89
N PRO A 59 -19.37 7.00 -3.81
CA PRO A 59 -18.77 7.08 -2.49
C PRO A 59 -17.35 6.48 -2.49
N HIS A 60 -16.43 7.16 -1.82
CA HIS A 60 -15.03 6.74 -1.63
C HIS A 60 -14.87 5.30 -1.15
N SER A 61 -15.77 4.81 -0.30
CA SER A 61 -15.78 3.43 0.18
C SER A 61 -16.03 2.39 -0.93
N ILE A 62 -16.73 2.76 -2.00
CA ILE A 62 -16.95 1.89 -3.16
C ILE A 62 -15.67 1.79 -3.97
N VAL A 63 -14.99 2.90 -4.22
CA VAL A 63 -13.67 2.92 -4.89
C VAL A 63 -12.69 2.00 -4.17
N TRP A 64 -12.55 2.14 -2.85
CA TRP A 64 -11.68 1.25 -2.07
C TRP A 64 -12.03 -0.22 -2.20
N ARG A 65 -13.32 -0.56 -2.17
CA ARG A 65 -13.77 -1.95 -2.29
C ARG A 65 -13.49 -2.52 -3.69
N VAL A 66 -13.69 -1.71 -4.73
CA VAL A 66 -13.38 -2.11 -6.10
C VAL A 66 -11.89 -2.39 -6.23
N LEU A 67 -11.03 -1.45 -5.82
CA LEU A 67 -9.58 -1.64 -5.91
C LEU A 67 -9.11 -2.86 -5.11
N TRP A 68 -9.64 -3.08 -3.90
CA TRP A 68 -9.29 -4.23 -3.07
C TRP A 68 -9.69 -5.57 -3.71
N ASP A 69 -10.91 -5.64 -4.27
CA ASP A 69 -11.41 -6.85 -4.90
C ASP A 69 -10.63 -7.20 -6.19
N GLU A 70 -10.10 -6.19 -6.88
CA GLU A 70 -9.25 -6.33 -8.06
C GLU A 70 -7.76 -6.49 -7.70
N GLY A 71 -7.41 -6.53 -6.41
CA GLY A 71 -6.04 -6.74 -5.93
C GLY A 71 -5.12 -5.51 -6.04
N LEU A 72 -5.67 -4.34 -6.31
CA LEU A 72 -4.95 -3.07 -6.42
C LEU A 72 -4.74 -2.45 -5.04
N TYR A 73 -3.59 -2.71 -4.44
CA TYR A 73 -3.23 -2.17 -3.13
C TYR A 73 -2.35 -0.93 -3.26
N PRO A 74 -2.56 0.09 -2.43
CA PRO A 74 -1.70 1.27 -2.43
C PRO A 74 -0.31 0.88 -1.92
N TYR A 75 0.70 1.07 -2.75
CA TYR A 75 2.10 0.99 -2.36
C TYR A 75 2.63 2.38 -2.03
N HIS A 76 3.08 2.60 -0.79
CA HIS A 76 3.69 3.87 -0.40
C HIS A 76 5.10 4.00 -0.97
N VAL A 77 5.34 5.05 -1.76
CA VAL A 77 6.63 5.27 -2.40
C VAL A 77 7.65 5.69 -1.36
N GLN A 78 8.69 4.87 -1.21
CA GLN A 78 9.83 5.18 -0.37
C GLN A 78 10.82 6.05 -1.13
N LYS A 79 11.07 7.27 -0.61
CA LYS A 79 12.15 8.11 -1.11
C LYS A 79 13.48 7.53 -0.63
N VAL A 80 14.25 6.99 -1.55
CA VAL A 80 15.63 6.55 -1.31
C VAL A 80 16.61 7.56 -1.92
N GLN A 81 17.83 7.59 -1.40
CA GLN A 81 18.89 8.40 -1.98
C GLN A 81 19.14 7.97 -3.43
N ALA A 82 19.12 8.93 -4.36
CA ALA A 82 19.40 8.65 -5.76
C ALA A 82 20.92 8.55 -5.98
N PHE A 83 21.44 7.33 -6.08
CA PHE A 83 22.86 7.10 -6.36
C PHE A 83 23.13 7.13 -7.87
N ILE A 84 24.19 7.83 -8.25
CA ILE A 84 24.73 7.76 -9.61
C ILE A 84 25.76 6.63 -9.71
N PRO A 85 26.04 6.08 -10.91
CA PRO A 85 27.02 5.01 -11.10
C PRO A 85 28.40 5.28 -10.48
N ALA A 86 28.81 6.55 -10.41
CA ALA A 86 30.07 6.95 -9.78
C ALA A 86 30.09 6.79 -8.25
N ASP A 87 28.94 6.76 -7.57
CA ASP A 87 28.87 6.67 -6.11
C ASP A 87 29.10 5.24 -5.59
N TYR A 88 28.84 4.22 -6.39
CA TYR A 88 28.83 2.84 -5.92
C TYR A 88 30.21 2.37 -5.46
N THR A 89 31.25 2.58 -6.28
CA THR A 89 32.60 2.14 -5.97
C THR A 89 33.15 2.79 -4.69
N PRO A 90 33.15 4.13 -4.54
CA PRO A 90 33.65 4.78 -3.33
C PRO A 90 32.88 4.36 -2.07
N ARG A 91 31.56 4.15 -2.16
CA ARG A 91 30.76 3.71 -1.01
C ARG A 91 31.10 2.29 -0.57
N VAL A 92 31.33 1.37 -1.50
CA VAL A 92 31.77 0.01 -1.18
C VAL A 92 33.17 0.01 -0.60
N GLU A 93 34.09 0.80 -1.15
CA GLU A 93 35.45 0.95 -0.62
C GLU A 93 35.45 1.50 0.79
N PHE A 94 34.68 2.56 1.04
CA PHE A 94 34.50 3.13 2.38
C PHE A 94 33.93 2.11 3.37
N ALA A 95 32.88 1.37 2.98
CA ALA A 95 32.29 0.34 3.85
C ALA A 95 33.29 -0.76 4.19
N ARG A 96 34.09 -1.23 3.23
CA ARG A 96 35.15 -2.22 3.46
C ARG A 96 36.24 -1.67 4.38
N TRP A 97 36.66 -0.43 4.17
CA TRP A 97 37.62 0.24 5.03
C TRP A 97 37.10 0.33 6.47
N CYS A 98 35.85 0.78 6.69
CA CYS A 98 35.24 0.81 8.03
C CYS A 98 35.25 -0.56 8.71
N LEU A 99 34.93 -1.64 7.98
CA LEU A 99 34.97 -3.00 8.52
C LEU A 99 36.38 -3.42 8.94
N GLN A 100 37.42 -3.04 8.18
CA GLN A 100 38.81 -3.30 8.53
C GLN A 100 39.23 -2.56 9.81
N GLN A 101 38.81 -1.29 9.95
CA GLN A 101 39.08 -0.51 11.17
C GLN A 101 38.43 -1.16 12.40
N LEU A 102 37.19 -1.64 12.27
CA LEU A 102 36.50 -2.34 13.35
C LEU A 102 37.14 -3.68 13.73
N ALA A 103 37.71 -4.40 12.75
CA ALA A 103 38.43 -5.64 13.01
C ALA A 103 39.76 -5.39 13.73
N ALA A 104 40.45 -4.28 13.42
CA ALA A 104 41.71 -3.90 14.06
C ALA A 104 41.51 -3.31 15.46
N GLN A 105 40.46 -2.52 15.64
CA GLN A 105 40.11 -1.85 16.89
C GLN A 105 38.60 -1.93 17.13
N PRO A 106 38.13 -2.86 18.00
CA PRO A 106 36.70 -3.05 18.26
C PRO A 106 35.97 -1.79 18.76
N ASP A 107 36.68 -0.87 19.39
CA ASP A 107 36.20 0.40 19.94
C ASP A 107 36.34 1.59 18.97
N PHE A 108 36.73 1.35 17.71
CA PHE A 108 36.92 2.39 16.69
C PHE A 108 35.70 3.31 16.55
N THR A 109 34.47 2.75 16.56
CA THR A 109 33.23 3.54 16.44
C THR A 109 33.04 4.55 17.56
N ALA A 110 33.53 4.28 18.77
CA ALA A 110 33.43 5.21 19.90
C ALA A 110 34.31 6.46 19.73
N HIS A 111 35.28 6.41 18.81
CA HIS A 111 36.21 7.49 18.52
C HIS A 111 35.82 8.29 17.26
N VAL A 112 34.74 7.92 16.57
CA VAL A 112 34.27 8.60 15.36
C VAL A 112 33.14 9.56 15.72
N LEU A 113 33.33 10.85 15.40
CA LEU A 113 32.29 11.86 15.48
C LEU A 113 31.74 12.15 14.09
N PHE A 114 30.46 11.85 13.86
CA PHE A 114 29.76 12.25 12.65
C PHE A 114 29.07 13.60 12.86
N THR A 115 29.28 14.52 11.93
CA THR A 115 28.61 15.82 11.88
C THR A 115 27.89 15.95 10.56
N ASP A 116 26.69 16.54 10.57
CA ASP A 116 25.90 16.81 9.38
C ASP A 116 25.31 18.22 9.45
N GLU A 117 25.04 18.80 8.28
CA GLU A 117 24.37 20.10 8.17
C GLU A 117 22.93 19.89 7.70
N SER A 118 21.96 20.39 8.47
CA SER A 118 20.55 20.34 8.10
C SER A 118 20.04 21.71 7.67
N ILE A 119 19.35 21.76 6.54
CA ILE A 119 18.75 22.99 5.99
C ILE A 119 17.24 22.96 6.26
N PHE A 120 16.75 23.95 7.01
CA PHE A 120 15.32 24.16 7.24
C PHE A 120 14.81 25.27 6.31
N THR A 121 13.95 24.93 5.36
CA THR A 121 13.34 25.91 4.44
C THR A 121 11.89 26.20 4.82
N ARG A 122 11.42 27.42 4.54
CA ARG A 122 10.04 27.85 4.79
C ARG A 122 9.01 27.13 3.89
N ASN A 123 9.46 26.52 2.79
CA ASN A 123 8.59 25.96 1.74
C ASN A 123 8.13 24.51 2.00
N GLY A 124 8.32 24.02 3.23
CA GLY A 124 7.42 23.01 3.78
C GLY A 124 7.88 21.57 3.63
N ILE A 125 7.45 20.81 4.64
CA ILE A 125 7.54 19.36 4.75
C ILE A 125 6.78 18.76 3.56
N SER A 126 7.49 18.05 2.68
CA SER A 126 6.84 17.21 1.67
C SER A 126 6.09 16.10 2.40
N ASN A 127 4.75 16.13 2.37
CA ASN A 127 3.93 15.08 2.97
C ASN A 127 4.03 13.79 2.14
N THR A 128 5.06 13.00 2.41
CA THR A 128 5.33 11.71 1.75
C THR A 128 4.30 10.64 2.09
N HIS A 129 3.50 10.81 3.14
CA HIS A 129 2.47 9.83 3.52
C HIS A 129 1.37 9.69 2.46
N ASN A 130 1.12 10.74 1.67
CA ASN A 130 0.13 10.69 0.60
C ASN A 130 0.70 10.16 -0.72
N LEU A 131 2.02 9.95 -0.80
CA LEU A 131 2.67 9.44 -2.00
C LEU A 131 2.50 7.92 -2.06
N HIS A 132 1.57 7.46 -2.87
CA HIS A 132 1.29 6.06 -3.10
C HIS A 132 1.06 5.80 -4.58
N VAL A 133 1.19 4.54 -4.98
CA VAL A 133 0.95 4.05 -6.33
C VAL A 133 0.17 2.75 -6.22
N PHE A 134 -0.92 2.59 -6.96
CA PHE A 134 -1.64 1.32 -7.09
C PHE A 134 -0.96 0.46 -8.16
N PHE A 135 -0.72 -0.82 -7.84
CA PHE A 135 -0.17 -1.84 -8.75
C PHE A 135 -1.05 -3.08 -8.75
#